data_AF-A0A2D0L966-F1
#
_entry.id   AF-A0A2D0L966-F1
#
_cell.length_a   1.000
_cell.length_b   1.000
_cell.length_c   1.000
_cell.angle_alpha   90.00
_cell.angle_beta   90.00
_cell.angle_gamma   90.00
#
_symmetry.space_group_name_H-M   'P 1'
#
loop_
_entity.id
_entity.type
_entity.pdbx_description
1 polymer ?
#
loop_
_entity_poly.entity_id
_entity_poly.type
_entity_poly.pdbx_seq_one_letter_code
_entity_poly.pdbx_strand_id
1 'polypeptide(L)'
;MDQTFPLPSSELQAEEMWVHLPDSVYAKILLNNDELLKAKISKAELSRLTGIRPPEIQRILTPRHTTKIDTISRALVAIGKKLSLLLNLSL
;
A
#
# COMPACT_ATOMS: atom_id res chain seq x y z
N MET A 1 12.14 -3.63 1.38
CA MET A 1 12.43 -3.64 -0.06
C MET A 1 12.16 -2.23 -0.50
N ASP A 2 13.22 -1.49 -0.83
CA ASP A 2 13.14 -0.08 -1.20
C ASP A 2 12.86 0.03 -2.72
N GLN A 3 11.97 -0.83 -3.20
CA GLN A 3 11.59 -0.92 -4.61
C GLN A 3 10.18 -0.40 -4.79
N THR A 4 10.02 0.37 -5.86
CA THR A 4 8.74 0.90 -6.31
C THR A 4 7.90 -0.24 -6.84
N PHE A 5 6.62 -0.28 -6.48
CA PHE A 5 5.69 -1.16 -7.17
C PHE A 5 5.22 -0.44 -8.44
N PRO A 6 5.39 -1.04 -9.63
CA PRO A 6 4.87 -0.45 -10.85
C PRO A 6 3.34 -0.39 -10.76
N LEU A 7 2.78 0.73 -11.21
CA LEU A 7 1.33 0.81 -11.42
C LEU A 7 0.96 -0.04 -12.64
N PRO A 8 -0.25 -0.62 -12.66
CA PRO A 8 -0.73 -1.29 -13.87
C PRO A 8 -0.73 -0.33 -15.05
N SER A 9 -0.50 -0.86 -16.25
CA SER A 9 -0.70 -0.12 -17.51
C SER A 9 -2.13 0.43 -17.58
N SER A 10 -2.33 1.54 -18.27
CA SER A 10 -3.68 2.11 -18.45
C SER A 10 -4.57 1.28 -19.37
N GLU A 11 -3.97 0.46 -20.22
CA GLU A 11 -4.64 -0.34 -21.25
C GLU A 11 -4.04 -1.75 -21.29
N LEU A 12 -4.87 -2.74 -21.63
CA LEU A 12 -4.42 -4.10 -21.93
C LEU A 12 -3.94 -4.18 -23.38
N GLN A 13 -2.85 -4.89 -23.61
CA GLN A 13 -2.44 -5.27 -24.96
C GLN A 13 -3.26 -6.46 -25.49
N ALA A 14 -3.14 -6.73 -26.79
CA ALA A 14 -3.69 -7.94 -27.36
C ALA A 14 -3.17 -9.17 -26.61
N GLU A 15 -4.07 -10.08 -26.25
CA GLU A 15 -3.78 -11.33 -25.49
C GLU A 15 -3.47 -11.15 -23.99
N GLU A 16 -3.53 -9.93 -23.44
CA GLU A 16 -3.41 -9.72 -21.99
C GLU A 16 -4.76 -9.84 -21.27
N MET A 17 -4.71 -10.17 -19.98
CA MET A 17 -5.88 -10.20 -19.11
C MET A 17 -5.60 -9.55 -17.76
N TRP A 18 -6.59 -8.86 -17.22
CA TRP A 18 -6.53 -8.37 -15.85
C TRP A 18 -6.47 -9.54 -14.87
N VAL A 19 -5.59 -9.42 -13.88
CA VAL A 19 -5.50 -10.36 -12.76
C VAL A 19 -6.03 -9.68 -11.51
N HIS A 20 -6.93 -10.36 -10.80
CA HIS A 20 -7.44 -9.87 -9.53
C HIS A 20 -6.31 -9.73 -8.51
N LEU A 21 -6.18 -8.54 -7.95
CA LEU A 21 -5.29 -8.26 -6.83
C LEU A 21 -6.13 -8.01 -5.57
N PRO A 22 -5.87 -8.71 -4.44
CA PRO A 22 -6.60 -8.46 -3.21
C PRO A 22 -6.45 -7.01 -2.73
N ASP A 23 -7.53 -6.39 -2.28
CA ASP A 23 -7.56 -4.98 -1.87
C ASP A 23 -6.53 -4.66 -0.77
N SER A 24 -6.34 -5.59 0.17
CA SER A 24 -5.34 -5.43 1.24
C SER A 24 -3.90 -5.39 0.70
N VAL A 25 -3.62 -6.08 -0.41
CA VAL A 25 -2.32 -6.03 -1.08
C VAL A 25 -2.18 -4.71 -1.84
N TYR A 26 -3.22 -4.28 -2.55
CA TYR A 26 -3.21 -2.98 -3.24
C TYR A 26 -3.02 -1.81 -2.26
N ALA A 27 -3.68 -1.83 -1.11
CA ALA A 27 -3.49 -0.83 -0.06
C ALA A 27 -2.04 -0.77 0.46
N LYS A 28 -1.34 -1.90 0.54
CA LYS A 28 0.09 -1.93 0.88
C LYS A 28 0.97 -1.34 -0.21
N ILE A 29 0.65 -1.60 -1.46
CA ILE A 29 1.36 -1.01 -2.61
C ILE A 29 1.23 0.51 -2.57
N LEU A 30 0.02 1.04 -2.32
CA LEU A 30 -0.21 2.47 -2.18
C LEU A 30 0.59 3.06 -1.01
N LEU A 31 0.55 2.44 0.17
CA LEU A 31 1.35 2.86 1.32
C LEU A 31 2.85 2.86 0.96
N ASN A 32 3.38 1.80 0.38
CA ASN A 32 4.80 1.70 0.03
C ASN A 32 5.23 2.77 -0.99
N ASN A 33 4.39 3.05 -2.00
CA ASN A 33 4.68 4.05 -3.02
C ASN A 33 4.55 5.50 -2.51
N ASP A 34 3.58 5.82 -1.64
CA ASP A 34 3.42 7.18 -1.09
C ASP A 34 4.46 7.49 0.02
N GLU A 35 4.74 6.53 0.91
CA GLU A 35 5.67 6.68 2.05
C GLU A 35 7.13 6.79 1.63
N LEU A 36 7.61 5.81 0.85
CA LEU A 36 9.04 5.64 0.62
C LEU A 36 9.55 6.52 -0.52
N LEU A 37 8.69 6.89 -1.47
CA LEU A 37 9.12 7.61 -2.68
C LEU A 37 8.75 9.08 -2.66
N LYS A 38 7.51 9.42 -2.30
CA LYS A 38 7.04 10.81 -2.33
C LYS A 38 7.41 11.56 -1.05
N ALA A 39 7.19 10.94 0.11
CA ALA A 39 7.45 11.57 1.40
C ALA A 39 8.89 11.35 1.90
N LYS A 40 9.67 10.44 1.28
CA LYS A 40 11.03 10.04 1.70
C LYS A 40 11.10 9.64 3.19
N ILE A 41 10.03 9.06 3.72
CA ILE A 41 9.94 8.66 5.12
C ILE A 41 10.67 7.32 5.29
N SER A 42 11.60 7.25 6.24
CA SER A 42 12.26 5.98 6.58
C SER A 42 11.31 5.06 7.35
N LYS A 43 11.53 3.74 7.32
CA LYS A 43 10.73 2.80 8.14
C LYS A 43 10.80 3.08 9.64
N ALA A 44 11.95 3.59 10.11
CA ALA A 44 12.13 3.99 11.49
C ALA A 44 11.26 5.21 11.82
N GLU A 45 11.18 6.16 10.89
CA GLU A 45 10.32 7.32 11.04
C GLU A 45 8.84 6.96 10.99
N LEU A 46 8.44 6.08 10.07
CA LEU A 46 7.09 5.55 10.02
C LEU A 46 6.71 4.84 11.33
N SER A 47 7.64 4.08 11.92
CA SER A 47 7.46 3.46 13.23
C SER A 47 7.22 4.49 14.35
N ARG A 48 7.95 5.62 14.34
CA ARG A 48 7.76 6.72 15.30
C ARG A 48 6.41 7.42 15.12
N LEU A 49 6.05 7.76 13.89
CA LEU A 49 4.78 8.45 13.58
C LEU A 49 3.56 7.60 13.92
N THR A 50 3.62 6.29 13.64
CA THR A 50 2.50 5.37 13.85
C THR A 50 2.44 4.77 15.26
N GLY A 51 3.54 4.81 16.02
CA GLY A 51 3.70 4.05 17.26
C GLY A 51 3.75 2.52 17.06
N ILE A 52 3.83 2.04 15.81
CA ILE A 52 3.89 0.62 15.48
C ILE A 52 5.34 0.15 15.56
N ARG A 53 5.58 -1.01 16.18
CA ARG A 53 6.93 -1.56 16.36
C ARG A 53 7.61 -1.84 14.99
N PRO A 54 8.95 -1.68 14.87
CA PRO A 54 9.65 -1.85 13.59
C PRO A 54 9.41 -3.19 12.86
N PRO A 55 9.35 -4.37 13.53
CA PRO A 55 9.02 -5.63 12.85
C PRO A 55 7.62 -5.62 12.22
N GLU A 56 6.66 -4.97 12.89
CA GLU A 56 5.29 -4.86 12.41
C GLU A 56 5.19 -3.87 11.24
N ILE A 57 5.96 -2.78 11.25
CA ILE A 57 6.12 -1.90 10.08
C ILE A 57 6.66 -2.67 8.88
N GLN A 58 7.70 -3.51 9.08
CA GLN A 58 8.23 -4.33 8.01
C GLN A 58 7.17 -5.30 7.46
N ARG A 59 6.33 -5.88 8.32
CA ARG A 59 5.21 -6.75 7.91
C ARG A 59 4.14 -5.97 7.12
N ILE A 60 3.81 -4.76 7.55
CA ILE A 60 2.86 -3.87 6.86
C ILE A 60 3.35 -3.53 5.46
N LEU A 61 4.64 -3.17 5.30
CA LEU A 61 5.24 -2.78 4.03
C LEU A 61 5.57 -3.96 3.09
N THR A 62 5.36 -5.21 3.53
CA THR A 62 5.64 -6.39 2.71
C THR A 62 4.34 -6.97 2.14
N PRO A 63 4.13 -7.00 0.81
CA PRO A 63 2.89 -7.46 0.19
C PRO A 63 2.51 -8.91 0.55
N ARG A 64 3.51 -9.80 0.67
CA ARG A 64 3.31 -11.23 0.92
C ARG A 64 2.82 -11.58 2.32
N HIS A 65 2.91 -10.65 3.27
CA HIS A 65 2.40 -10.89 4.61
C HIS A 65 0.94 -10.45 4.71
N THR A 66 0.07 -11.27 5.29
CA THR A 66 -1.32 -10.86 5.54
C THR A 66 -1.37 -9.75 6.58
N THR A 67 -2.07 -8.66 6.28
CA THR A 67 -2.28 -7.53 7.20
C THR A 67 -3.71 -7.04 7.05
N LYS A 68 -4.40 -6.80 8.18
CA LYS A 68 -5.75 -6.22 8.19
C LYS A 68 -5.74 -4.84 7.54
N ILE A 69 -6.74 -4.56 6.71
CA ILE A 69 -6.84 -3.27 6.01
C ILE A 69 -6.89 -2.08 6.99
N ASP A 70 -7.52 -2.25 8.15
CA ASP A 70 -7.57 -1.24 9.22
C ASP A 70 -6.19 -0.86 9.75
N THR A 71 -5.26 -1.81 9.81
CA THR A 71 -3.88 -1.53 10.24
C THR A 71 -3.15 -0.70 9.20
N ILE A 72 -3.38 -0.95 7.91
CA ILE A 72 -2.83 -0.16 6.81
C ILE A 72 -3.44 1.24 6.83
N SER A 73 -4.76 1.33 7.02
CA SER A 73 -5.48 2.60 7.15
C SER A 73 -4.95 3.46 8.29
N ARG A 74 -4.72 2.88 9.48
CA ARG A 74 -4.09 3.61 10.60
C ARG A 74 -2.68 4.11 10.29
N ALA A 75 -1.89 3.32 9.54
CA ALA A 75 -0.56 3.76 9.12
C ALA A 75 -0.64 4.97 8.16
N LEU A 76 -1.54 4.92 7.18
CA LEU A 76 -1.82 6.04 6.28
C LEU A 76 -2.28 7.30 7.02
N VAL A 77 -3.15 7.16 8.04
CA VAL A 77 -3.61 8.30 8.85
C VAL A 77 -2.46 8.96 9.60
N ALA A 78 -1.51 8.17 10.12
CA ALA A 78 -0.36 8.70 10.85
C ALA A 78 0.57 9.58 9.98
N ILE A 79 0.51 9.43 8.65
CA ILE A 79 1.25 10.26 7.69
C ILE A 79 0.37 11.28 6.95
N GLY A 80 -0.84 11.55 7.48
CA GLY A 80 -1.74 12.56 6.92
C GLY A 80 -2.49 12.12 5.65
N LYS A 81 -2.61 10.81 5.41
CA LYS A 81 -3.37 10.24 4.29
C LYS A 81 -4.62 9.54 4.79
N LYS A 82 -5.59 9.34 3.90
CA LYS A 82 -6.81 8.60 4.20
C LYS A 82 -7.06 7.54 3.13
N LEU A 83 -7.33 6.31 3.56
CA LEU A 83 -7.83 5.27 2.68
C LEU A 83 -9.33 5.46 2.46
N SER A 84 -9.74 5.52 1.20
CA SER A 84 -11.14 5.62 0.77
C SER A 84 -11.47 4.44 -0.15
N LEU A 85 -12.67 3.91 -0.02
CA LEU A 85 -13.19 2.87 -0.91
C LEU A 85 -14.22 3.49 -1.85
N LEU A 86 -14.13 3.15 -3.13
CA LEU A 86 -15.09 3.53 -4.16
C LEU A 86 -15.60 2.25 -4.79
N LEU A 87 -16.92 2.11 -4.87
CA LEU A 87 -17.54 1.00 -5.56
C LEU A 87 -17.84 1.44 -6.98
N ASN A 88 -17.17 0.82 -7.96
CA ASN A 88 -17.45 1.04 -9.37
C ASN A 88 -18.47 0.01 -9.84
N LEU A 89 -19.52 0.48 -10.52
CA LEU A 89 -20.48 -0.40 -11.17
C LEU A 89 -19.88 -0.87 -12.49
N SER A 90 -19.65 -2.17 -12.62
CA SER A 90 -19.37 -2.81 -13.91
C SER A 90 -20.73 -3.14 -14.55
N LEU A 91 -21.12 -2.39 -15.59
CA LEU A 91 -22.19 -2.77 -16.51
C LEU A 91 -21.57 -3.51 -17.71
#